data_AF-A0A7T7KWU9-F1
#
_entry.id   AF-A0A7T7KWU9-F1
#
_cell.length_a   1.000
_cell.length_b   1.000
_cell.length_c   1.000
_cell.angle_alpha   90.00
_cell.angle_beta   90.00
_cell.angle_gamma   90.00
#
_symmetry.space_group_name_H-M   'P 1'
#
loop_
_entity.id
_entity.type
_entity.pdbx_description
1 polymer ?
#
loop_
_entity_poly.entity_id
_entity_poly.type
_entity_poly.pdbx_seq_one_letter_code
_entity_poly.pdbx_strand_id
1 'polypeptide(L)'
;MMHAQTRAARAGAALAAVLTWAGLLAGAAGCTSHGVDKVLGKPRSPETTIRVSPDDGSKAVRPEESLRVRVPAGRLESVKVVRSQDAQDFPVPGRIAEDGMTWRPDDPKLALAAKYSVDAVALDGHGRRVARHATFTTFVPDERFIGYVMPENRSTVGTGMIVSLDFNRVIENRAAVERAVRVTSVPEVEIAPHWFGDKRLDFRPEEYWKPGTEVTVALRLRDVEAAPGVYGLQYKTFSFTVGRSQVSLVDAAAHTMEVRRDGEVLSTVPITAGAPKSTTYNGKMVITEMLEVTRMNGATVGFTDADGKGEYDIPDVPHALRLTTSGTFLHGNYWAQGVFGTANVSHGCVGLRDVKGGSSATPAGWFFDRSLIGDVVEVVNSNDKKVAPDNGLGGWNMGWKAWKAGSAVK
;
A
#
# COMPACT_ATOMS: atom_id res chain seq x y z
N MET A 1 32.84 -28.38 41.30
CA MET A 1 33.79 -27.44 40.66
C MET A 1 32.94 -26.30 40.11
N MET A 2 32.69 -25.15 40.75
CA MET A 2 33.34 -24.42 41.87
C MET A 2 34.71 -23.79 41.57
N HIS A 3 34.82 -22.51 41.96
CA HIS A 3 35.95 -21.56 41.88
C HIS A 3 36.38 -21.15 40.46
N ALA A 4 36.34 -19.88 39.99
CA ALA A 4 36.10 -18.53 40.56
C ALA A 4 37.29 -17.78 41.20
N GLN A 5 37.26 -16.44 41.09
CA GLN A 5 38.21 -15.41 41.59
C GLN A 5 39.50 -15.25 40.74
N THR A 6 40.17 -14.08 40.64
CA THR A 6 40.02 -12.79 41.37
C THR A 6 40.41 -11.54 40.52
N ARG A 7 40.25 -10.35 41.13
CA ARG A 7 40.75 -9.00 40.74
C ARG A 7 42.32 -8.95 40.81
N ALA A 8 43.08 -7.87 40.49
CA ALA A 8 42.78 -6.43 40.33
C ALA A 8 43.91 -5.60 39.64
N ALA A 9 43.57 -4.35 39.28
CA ALA A 9 44.33 -3.09 39.53
C ALA A 9 45.61 -2.65 38.74
N ARG A 10 45.43 -1.51 38.02
CA ARG A 10 46.14 -0.19 38.12
C ARG A 10 47.58 0.06 37.56
N ALA A 11 47.67 1.25 36.91
CA ALA A 11 48.73 2.29 36.93
C ALA A 11 49.83 2.34 35.84
N GLY A 12 50.30 3.57 35.57
CA GLY A 12 51.35 3.94 34.58
C GLY A 12 50.83 4.06 33.13
N ALA A 13 50.71 5.21 32.45
CA ALA A 13 51.15 6.60 32.63
C ALA A 13 52.65 6.92 32.37
N ALA A 14 52.97 7.36 31.14
CA ALA A 14 54.01 8.35 30.81
C ALA A 14 53.86 8.85 29.35
N LEU A 15 54.10 10.14 29.11
CA LEU A 15 54.26 10.77 27.79
C LEU A 15 55.51 11.69 27.84
N ALA A 16 56.14 11.95 26.67
CA ALA A 16 57.49 12.54 26.44
C ALA A 16 58.58 11.47 26.20
N ALA A 17 59.69 11.67 25.47
CA ALA A 17 60.34 12.86 24.88
C ALA A 17 61.32 12.40 23.73
N VAL A 18 62.05 13.18 22.90
CA VAL A 18 62.15 14.63 22.60
C VAL A 18 62.96 14.86 21.27
N LEU A 19 62.63 15.86 20.42
CA LEU A 19 63.49 16.43 19.33
C LEU A 19 63.98 15.43 18.22
N THR A 20 64.70 15.75 17.13
CA THR A 20 64.85 16.89 16.18
C THR A 20 65.53 16.38 14.91
N TRP A 21 65.32 16.98 13.74
CA TRP A 21 66.43 17.49 12.90
C TRP A 21 65.95 18.45 11.80
N ALA A 22 66.65 19.57 11.66
CA ALA A 22 66.56 20.48 10.52
C ALA A 22 67.98 20.90 10.16
N GLY A 23 68.37 20.70 8.89
CA GLY A 23 69.76 20.74 8.46
C GLY A 23 69.88 20.81 6.95
N LEU A 24 69.57 22.01 6.44
CA LEU A 24 70.16 22.70 5.29
C LEU A 24 71.05 21.91 4.30
N LEU A 25 70.83 22.17 3.02
CA LEU A 25 71.74 23.01 2.21
C LEU A 25 71.01 23.58 0.97
N ALA A 26 71.44 24.76 0.49
CA ALA A 26 70.83 25.47 -0.63
C ALA A 26 71.70 25.39 -1.90
N GLY A 27 71.08 25.44 -3.09
CA GLY A 27 71.71 24.98 -4.35
C GLY A 27 71.46 25.80 -5.63
N ALA A 28 71.13 27.10 -5.52
CA ALA A 28 71.18 28.10 -6.61
C ALA A 28 70.24 27.92 -7.84
N ALA A 29 70.40 28.84 -8.81
CA ALA A 29 69.77 28.92 -10.15
C ALA A 29 68.23 28.97 -10.21
N GLY A 30 67.67 30.19 -10.21
CA GLY A 30 66.22 30.41 -10.33
C GLY A 30 65.69 30.41 -11.77
N CYS A 31 64.39 30.13 -11.90
CA CYS A 31 63.56 30.46 -13.07
C CYS A 31 62.31 31.22 -12.61
N THR A 32 62.17 32.48 -13.02
CA THR A 32 61.02 33.33 -12.68
C THR A 32 59.80 32.97 -13.52
N SER A 33 58.96 32.05 -13.02
CA SER A 33 57.74 31.57 -13.68
C SER A 33 56.58 32.60 -13.81
N HIS A 34 56.87 33.90 -13.74
CA HIS A 34 55.89 35.00 -13.81
C HIS A 34 55.27 35.23 -15.21
N GLY A 35 55.61 34.40 -16.21
CA GLY A 35 55.05 34.47 -17.56
C GLY A 35 53.89 33.51 -17.84
N VAL A 36 53.96 32.25 -17.40
CA VAL A 36 53.05 31.17 -17.85
C VAL A 36 51.62 31.28 -17.29
N ASP A 37 51.48 31.67 -16.02
CA ASP A 37 50.17 31.89 -15.37
C ASP A 37 49.32 32.95 -16.09
N LYS A 38 49.97 33.90 -16.77
CA LYS A 38 49.32 35.00 -17.47
C LYS A 38 48.86 34.64 -18.89
N VAL A 39 49.30 33.51 -19.43
CA VAL A 39 48.94 33.00 -20.77
C VAL A 39 47.96 31.83 -20.69
N LEU A 40 48.14 30.92 -19.71
CA LEU A 40 47.28 29.74 -19.56
C LEU A 40 46.03 29.98 -18.70
N GLY A 41 46.03 31.04 -17.89
CA GLY A 41 44.97 31.35 -16.94
C GLY A 41 44.95 30.40 -15.73
N LYS A 42 44.77 30.97 -14.53
CA LYS A 42 44.67 30.19 -13.29
C LYS A 42 43.58 29.11 -13.43
N PRO A 43 43.85 27.85 -13.03
CA PRO A 43 42.83 26.81 -13.05
C PRO A 43 41.57 27.24 -12.31
N ARG A 44 40.40 27.10 -12.95
CA ARG A 44 39.12 27.29 -12.28
C ARG A 44 38.91 26.19 -11.26
N SER A 45 38.28 26.52 -10.14
CA SER A 45 37.88 25.50 -9.15
C SER A 45 36.92 24.48 -9.80
N PRO A 46 36.86 23.23 -9.30
CA PRO A 46 35.88 22.26 -9.79
C PRO A 46 34.45 22.76 -9.72
N GLU A 47 34.10 23.51 -8.67
CA GLU A 47 32.79 24.16 -8.48
C GLU A 47 32.43 25.19 -9.56
N THR A 48 33.41 25.98 -10.01
CA THR A 48 33.19 27.01 -11.04
C THR A 48 33.25 26.46 -12.46
N THR A 49 33.87 25.29 -12.64
CA THR A 49 33.96 24.55 -13.91
C THR A 49 32.73 23.66 -14.13
N ILE A 50 32.33 22.89 -13.13
CA ILE A 50 31.16 22.00 -13.13
C ILE A 50 30.14 22.54 -12.14
N ARG A 51 29.03 23.08 -12.64
CA ARG A 51 27.90 23.55 -11.83
C ARG A 51 26.89 22.42 -11.68
N VAL A 52 26.56 22.09 -10.44
CA VAL A 52 25.42 21.22 -10.09
C VAL A 52 24.32 22.14 -9.55
N SER A 53 23.08 21.87 -9.94
CA SER A 53 21.89 22.53 -9.42
C SER A 53 20.90 21.42 -9.08
N PRO A 54 20.39 21.29 -7.84
CA PRO A 54 20.68 22.10 -6.65
C PRO A 54 22.18 22.17 -6.29
N ASP A 55 22.57 23.23 -5.60
CA ASP A 55 23.96 23.42 -5.18
C ASP A 55 24.39 22.39 -4.12
N ASP A 56 25.70 22.15 -4.01
CA ASP A 56 26.25 21.20 -3.05
C ASP A 56 25.98 21.62 -1.59
N GLY A 57 25.60 20.66 -0.75
CA GLY A 57 25.16 20.88 0.62
C GLY A 57 23.72 21.38 0.77
N SER A 58 22.96 21.59 -0.32
CA SER A 58 21.55 22.03 -0.27
C SER A 58 20.67 21.05 0.52
N LYS A 59 19.69 21.59 1.25
CA LYS A 59 18.78 20.83 2.12
C LYS A 59 17.34 21.22 1.87
N ALA A 60 16.42 20.26 2.07
CA ALA A 60 14.99 20.43 1.87
C ALA A 60 14.62 20.92 0.45
N VAL A 61 15.44 20.57 -0.55
CA VAL A 61 15.20 20.86 -1.97
C VAL A 61 13.83 20.35 -2.38
N ARG A 62 13.02 21.21 -2.99
CA ARG A 62 11.62 20.92 -3.27
C ARG A 62 11.42 20.05 -4.53
N PRO A 63 10.32 19.28 -4.64
CA PRO A 63 10.09 18.39 -5.79
C PRO A 63 9.92 19.12 -7.13
N GLU A 64 9.56 20.41 -7.12
CA GLU A 64 9.51 21.27 -8.32
C GLU A 64 10.89 21.75 -8.81
N GLU A 65 11.95 21.65 -7.99
CA GLU A 65 13.31 22.00 -8.40
C GLU A 65 13.91 20.90 -9.30
N SER A 66 14.59 21.29 -10.39
CA SER A 66 15.10 20.34 -11.38
C SER A 66 16.60 20.09 -11.22
N LEU A 67 17.00 18.82 -11.03
CA LEU A 67 18.40 18.42 -11.07
C LEU A 67 19.03 18.69 -12.45
N ARG A 68 20.20 19.31 -12.44
CA ARG A 68 21.00 19.64 -13.63
C ARG A 68 22.48 19.64 -13.29
N VAL A 69 23.30 19.09 -14.19
CA VAL A 69 24.75 19.34 -14.19
C VAL A 69 25.10 20.11 -15.46
N ARG A 70 25.90 21.17 -15.35
CA ARG A 70 26.31 22.00 -16.49
C ARG A 70 27.77 22.45 -16.38
N VAL A 71 28.51 22.38 -17.49
CA VAL A 71 29.76 23.12 -17.66
C VAL A 71 29.50 24.43 -18.42
N PRO A 72 30.01 25.59 -17.95
CA PRO A 72 29.88 26.85 -18.70
C PRO A 72 30.80 26.95 -19.93
N ALA A 73 31.92 26.20 -19.93
CA ALA A 73 32.87 26.11 -21.04
C ALA A 73 33.64 24.79 -20.94
N GLY A 74 33.81 24.09 -22.07
CA GLY A 74 34.35 22.73 -22.12
C GLY A 74 33.25 21.70 -22.42
N ARG A 75 33.40 20.45 -21.95
CA ARG A 75 32.39 19.39 -22.12
C ARG A 75 32.35 18.43 -20.93
N LEU A 76 31.17 17.89 -20.62
CA LEU A 76 30.99 16.76 -19.72
C LEU A 76 31.50 15.47 -20.40
N GLU A 77 32.21 14.64 -19.65
CA GLU A 77 32.63 13.29 -20.09
C GLU A 77 31.73 12.21 -19.48
N SER A 78 31.35 12.39 -18.21
CA SER A 78 30.42 11.49 -17.53
C SER A 78 29.73 12.22 -16.38
N VAL A 79 28.50 11.82 -16.10
CA VAL A 79 27.75 12.20 -14.90
C VAL A 79 27.10 10.93 -14.37
N LYS A 80 27.34 10.62 -13.10
CA LYS A 80 26.65 9.57 -12.35
C LYS A 80 25.84 10.22 -11.25
N VAL A 81 24.60 9.81 -11.09
CA VAL A 81 23.74 10.27 -10.00
C VAL A 81 23.14 9.06 -9.29
N VAL A 82 23.22 9.06 -7.97
CA VAL A 82 22.61 8.07 -7.09
C VAL A 82 21.66 8.79 -6.14
N ARG A 83 20.45 8.27 -5.99
CA ARG A 83 19.47 8.68 -4.98
C ARG A 83 19.42 7.61 -3.90
N SER A 84 19.85 7.96 -2.69
CA SER A 84 19.62 7.16 -1.49
C SER A 84 18.27 7.52 -0.88
N GLN A 85 17.39 6.53 -0.70
CA GLN A 85 16.04 6.67 -0.14
C GLN A 85 15.67 5.37 0.58
N ASP A 86 15.10 5.44 1.79
CA ASP A 86 14.76 4.26 2.63
C ASP A 86 15.91 3.25 2.80
N ALA A 87 17.13 3.77 3.01
CA ALA A 87 18.39 3.01 3.10
C ALA A 87 18.73 2.13 1.87
N GLN A 88 18.16 2.46 0.70
CA GLN A 88 18.45 1.84 -0.58
C GLN A 88 18.95 2.88 -1.59
N ASP A 89 19.97 2.51 -2.36
CA ASP A 89 20.58 3.36 -3.37
C ASP A 89 20.05 3.02 -4.77
N PHE A 90 19.46 4.02 -5.42
CA PHE A 90 18.91 3.92 -6.77
C PHE A 90 19.77 4.75 -7.73
N PRO A 91 20.29 4.19 -8.83
CA PRO A 91 20.85 5.02 -9.89
C PRO A 91 19.73 5.89 -10.48
N VAL A 92 20.04 7.13 -10.82
CA VAL A 92 19.11 8.07 -11.46
C VAL A 92 19.49 8.15 -12.95
N PRO A 93 18.70 7.54 -13.86
CA PRO A 93 18.93 7.64 -15.29
C PRO A 93 18.89 9.09 -15.77
N GLY A 94 19.72 9.41 -16.76
CA GLY A 94 19.81 10.73 -17.33
C GLY A 94 20.90 10.84 -18.38
N ARG A 95 20.79 11.88 -19.20
CA ARG A 95 21.53 12.03 -20.44
C ARG A 95 22.24 13.37 -20.54
N ILE A 96 23.49 13.33 -21.02
CA ILE A 96 24.20 14.52 -21.51
C ILE A 96 23.51 14.91 -22.83
N ALA A 97 23.16 16.17 -22.99
CA ALA A 97 22.57 16.68 -24.23
C ALA A 97 23.61 16.75 -25.36
N GLU A 98 23.13 16.90 -26.59
CA GLU A 98 23.97 17.02 -27.80
C GLU A 98 24.96 18.20 -27.74
N ASP A 99 24.69 19.20 -26.89
CA ASP A 99 25.61 20.31 -26.59
C ASP A 99 26.92 19.83 -25.91
N GLY A 100 26.96 18.63 -25.34
CA GLY A 100 28.06 18.11 -24.53
C GLY A 100 28.28 18.89 -23.21
N MET A 101 27.45 19.89 -22.92
CA MET A 101 27.63 20.85 -21.82
C MET A 101 26.61 20.66 -20.69
N THR A 102 25.45 20.06 -20.96
CA THR A 102 24.35 19.94 -19.98
C THR A 102 23.86 18.50 -19.82
N TRP A 103 23.91 17.96 -18.60
CA TRP A 103 23.22 16.73 -18.22
C TRP A 103 21.90 17.02 -17.50
N ARG A 104 20.89 16.19 -17.75
CA ARG A 104 19.58 16.18 -17.08
C ARG A 104 19.20 14.73 -16.73
N PRO A 105 18.48 14.48 -15.62
CA PRO A 105 17.84 13.19 -15.39
C PRO A 105 16.74 12.94 -16.44
N ASP A 106 16.37 11.67 -16.64
CA ASP A 106 15.32 11.28 -17.58
C ASP A 106 13.91 11.55 -17.02
N ASP A 107 13.73 11.44 -15.69
CA ASP A 107 12.59 12.00 -14.95
C ASP A 107 13.05 13.33 -14.31
N PRO A 108 12.40 14.48 -14.61
CA PRO A 108 12.78 15.77 -14.03
C PRO A 108 12.43 15.92 -12.54
N LYS A 109 11.56 15.06 -11.98
CA LYS A 109 11.08 15.18 -10.59
C LYS A 109 12.11 14.69 -9.58
N LEU A 110 12.24 15.44 -8.48
CA LEU A 110 12.97 15.00 -7.31
C LEU A 110 12.07 14.20 -6.36
N ALA A 111 12.52 13.02 -5.96
CA ALA A 111 11.83 12.18 -4.96
C ALA A 111 12.09 12.71 -3.55
N LEU A 112 11.14 12.51 -2.64
CA LEU A 112 11.08 13.18 -1.34
C LEU A 112 11.81 12.39 -0.25
N ALA A 113 12.27 13.08 0.78
CA ALA A 113 13.04 12.51 1.88
C ALA A 113 14.24 11.66 1.41
N ALA A 114 14.93 12.11 0.36
CA ALA A 114 16.04 11.41 -0.27
C ALA A 114 17.33 12.24 -0.20
N LYS A 115 18.47 11.55 -0.20
CA LYS A 115 19.79 12.16 -0.47
C LYS A 115 20.20 11.85 -1.90
N TYR A 116 20.54 12.87 -2.66
CA TYR A 116 21.17 12.72 -3.97
C TYR A 116 22.68 12.88 -3.85
N SER A 117 23.42 12.07 -4.61
CA SER A 117 24.87 12.11 -4.79
C SER A 117 25.17 12.25 -6.28
N VAL A 118 25.99 13.22 -6.66
CA VAL A 118 26.32 13.56 -8.04
C VAL A 118 27.82 13.53 -8.23
N ASP A 119 28.30 12.61 -9.05
CA ASP A 119 29.70 12.47 -9.44
C ASP A 119 29.85 12.82 -10.92
N ALA A 120 30.46 13.97 -11.21
CA ALA A 120 30.59 14.51 -12.55
C ALA A 120 32.05 14.71 -12.95
N VAL A 121 32.40 14.31 -14.17
CA VAL A 121 33.72 14.50 -14.78
C VAL A 121 33.58 15.27 -16.08
N ALA A 122 34.44 16.26 -16.27
CA ALA A 122 34.45 17.16 -17.42
C ALA A 122 35.86 17.45 -17.90
N LEU A 123 35.95 18.01 -19.10
CA LEU A 123 37.10 18.77 -19.59
C LEU A 123 36.71 20.25 -19.60
N ASP A 124 37.56 21.12 -19.08
CA ASP A 124 37.33 22.57 -19.09
C ASP A 124 37.54 23.19 -20.49
N GLY A 125 37.32 24.50 -20.63
CA GLY A 125 37.56 25.24 -21.87
C GLY A 125 39.02 25.27 -22.37
N HIS A 126 39.97 24.70 -21.61
CA HIS A 126 41.37 24.53 -21.98
C HIS A 126 41.75 23.04 -22.16
N GLY A 127 40.77 22.13 -22.15
CA GLY A 127 40.98 20.68 -22.26
C GLY A 127 41.53 20.01 -20.99
N ARG A 128 41.54 20.69 -19.84
CA ARG A 128 42.01 20.12 -18.56
C ARG A 128 40.90 19.29 -17.92
N ARG A 129 41.21 18.08 -17.47
CA ARG A 129 40.24 17.18 -16.83
C ARG A 129 39.95 17.62 -15.39
N VAL A 130 38.67 17.71 -15.05
CA VAL A 130 38.15 18.17 -13.77
C VAL A 130 37.05 17.21 -13.30
N ALA A 131 37.02 16.89 -12.01
CA ALA A 131 35.95 16.12 -11.40
C ALA A 131 35.32 16.91 -10.25
N ARG A 132 34.00 16.80 -10.07
CA ARG A 132 33.24 17.36 -8.96
C ARG A 132 32.30 16.30 -8.38
N HIS A 133 32.39 16.12 -7.07
CA HIS A 133 31.34 15.50 -6.27
C HIS A 133 30.40 16.60 -5.76
N ALA A 134 29.11 16.30 -5.59
CA ALA A 134 28.14 17.16 -4.91
C ALA A 134 27.01 16.31 -4.31
N THR A 135 26.43 16.76 -3.19
CA THR A 135 25.27 16.11 -2.56
C THR A 135 24.22 17.12 -2.13
N PHE A 136 22.95 16.72 -2.13
CA PHE A 136 21.86 17.51 -1.56
C PHE A 136 20.79 16.59 -0.97
N THR A 137 19.95 17.12 -0.07
CA THR A 137 18.76 16.42 0.44
C THR A 137 17.48 17.12 0.02
N THR A 138 16.48 16.32 -0.35
CA THR A 138 15.17 16.81 -0.77
C THR A 138 14.24 17.06 0.43
N PHE A 139 13.14 17.75 0.18
CA PHE A 139 12.08 18.04 1.14
C PHE A 139 11.57 16.75 1.81
N VAL A 140 11.37 16.80 3.13
CA VAL A 140 10.81 15.71 3.94
C VAL A 140 9.40 16.13 4.36
N PRO A 141 8.34 15.58 3.72
CA PRO A 141 6.97 15.78 4.20
C PRO A 141 6.76 15.29 5.63
N ASP A 142 6.21 16.17 6.47
CA ASP A 142 5.82 15.88 7.86
C ASP A 142 4.64 14.90 7.93
N GLU A 143 3.70 15.01 6.99
CA GLU A 143 2.49 14.21 6.91
C GLU A 143 2.60 13.13 5.81
N ARG A 144 2.18 11.91 6.15
CA ARG A 144 2.25 10.73 5.27
C ARG A 144 0.97 9.90 5.31
N PHE A 145 0.63 9.30 4.17
CA PHE A 145 -0.48 8.36 4.05
C PHE A 145 -0.08 6.98 3.50
N ILE A 146 -0.91 5.99 3.82
CA ILE A 146 -0.87 4.62 3.31
C ILE A 146 -2.30 4.13 3.02
N GLY A 147 -2.45 3.23 2.06
CA GLY A 147 -3.63 2.39 1.92
C GLY A 147 -3.42 1.04 2.61
N TYR A 148 -4.36 0.65 3.46
CA TYR A 148 -4.60 -0.76 3.77
C TYR A 148 -5.32 -1.36 2.56
N VAL A 149 -4.90 -2.54 2.09
CA VAL A 149 -5.38 -3.07 0.81
C VAL A 149 -5.81 -4.52 0.95
N MET A 150 -7.01 -4.83 0.46
CA MET A 150 -7.50 -6.18 0.26
C MET A 150 -7.66 -6.49 -1.23
N PRO A 151 -7.49 -7.75 -1.66
CA PRO A 151 -7.02 -8.90 -0.87
C PRO A 151 -5.49 -8.89 -0.68
N GLU A 152 -4.95 -9.86 0.06
CA GLU A 152 -3.51 -9.95 0.36
C GLU A 152 -2.67 -10.56 -0.79
N ASN A 153 -1.37 -10.29 -0.74
CA ASN A 153 -0.38 -10.80 -1.70
C ASN A 153 -0.28 -12.34 -1.70
N ARG A 154 -0.51 -12.97 -2.86
CA ARG A 154 -0.56 -14.43 -3.10
C ARG A 154 -1.72 -15.14 -2.38
N SER A 155 -2.78 -14.39 -2.01
CA SER A 155 -4.04 -15.00 -1.57
C SER A 155 -4.79 -15.65 -2.74
N THR A 156 -5.68 -16.59 -2.41
CA THR A 156 -6.68 -17.11 -3.34
C THR A 156 -8.06 -16.71 -2.84
N VAL A 157 -8.86 -16.09 -3.72
CA VAL A 157 -10.15 -15.46 -3.36
C VAL A 157 -11.30 -15.93 -4.24
N GLY A 158 -12.53 -15.78 -3.76
CA GLY A 158 -13.73 -16.04 -4.56
C GLY A 158 -13.97 -15.02 -5.68
N THR A 159 -14.86 -15.36 -6.60
CA THR A 159 -15.15 -14.59 -7.84
C THR A 159 -15.80 -13.22 -7.61
N GLY A 160 -16.34 -12.96 -6.41
CA GLY A 160 -16.89 -11.67 -6.00
C GLY A 160 -15.90 -10.69 -5.38
N MET A 161 -14.60 -11.02 -5.29
CA MET A 161 -13.62 -10.14 -4.62
C MET A 161 -13.52 -8.76 -5.29
N ILE A 162 -13.63 -7.69 -4.51
CA ILE A 162 -13.33 -6.32 -4.94
C ILE A 162 -11.97 -5.92 -4.35
N VAL A 163 -11.10 -5.28 -5.13
CA VAL A 163 -9.84 -4.75 -4.60
C VAL A 163 -10.13 -3.44 -3.88
N SER A 164 -10.14 -3.44 -2.54
CA SER A 164 -10.42 -2.25 -1.70
C SER A 164 -9.11 -1.64 -1.21
N LEU A 165 -8.99 -0.32 -1.28
CA LEU A 165 -7.93 0.47 -0.66
C LEU A 165 -8.54 1.45 0.34
N ASP A 166 -8.29 1.22 1.62
CA ASP A 166 -8.75 2.06 2.72
C ASP A 166 -7.58 2.89 3.27
N PHE A 167 -7.65 4.22 3.11
CA PHE A 167 -6.58 5.15 3.41
C PHE A 167 -6.64 5.66 4.85
N ASN A 168 -5.48 5.73 5.52
CA ASN A 168 -5.37 6.24 6.88
C ASN A 168 -5.51 7.77 7.00
N ARG A 169 -5.62 8.49 5.88
CA ARG A 169 -5.80 9.95 5.77
C ARG A 169 -6.86 10.26 4.72
N VAL A 170 -7.49 11.43 4.84
CA VAL A 170 -8.36 12.01 3.80
C VAL A 170 -7.56 12.18 2.51
N ILE A 171 -8.16 11.82 1.38
CA ILE A 171 -7.60 12.06 0.05
C ILE A 171 -8.42 13.16 -0.63
N GLU A 172 -7.83 14.35 -0.77
CA GLU A 172 -8.42 15.48 -1.50
C GLU A 172 -8.15 15.33 -3.01
N ASN A 173 -6.89 15.09 -3.37
CA ASN A 173 -6.38 14.88 -4.72
C ASN A 173 -6.62 13.44 -5.22
N ARG A 174 -7.88 12.99 -5.13
CA ARG A 174 -8.32 11.62 -5.48
C ARG A 174 -7.85 11.19 -6.87
N ALA A 175 -7.87 12.10 -7.84
CA ALA A 175 -7.42 11.82 -9.20
C ALA A 175 -5.90 11.52 -9.31
N ALA A 176 -5.05 12.10 -8.45
CA ALA A 176 -3.63 11.75 -8.43
C ALA A 176 -3.37 10.39 -7.77
N VAL A 177 -4.06 10.12 -6.65
CA VAL A 177 -3.98 8.84 -5.92
C VAL A 177 -4.52 7.68 -6.76
N GLU A 178 -5.64 7.89 -7.46
CA GLU A 178 -6.24 6.89 -8.35
C GLU A 178 -5.32 6.55 -9.54
N ARG A 179 -4.73 7.54 -10.22
CA ARG A 179 -3.72 7.30 -11.27
C ARG A 179 -2.46 6.59 -10.77
N ALA A 180 -2.19 6.65 -9.47
CA ALA A 180 -1.08 5.97 -8.82
C ALA A 180 -1.42 4.54 -8.36
N VAL A 181 -2.63 4.05 -8.60
CA VAL A 181 -3.04 2.66 -8.36
C VAL A 181 -3.45 2.02 -9.68
N ARG A 182 -2.73 0.96 -10.09
CA ARG A 182 -3.08 0.20 -11.30
C ARG A 182 -3.46 -1.23 -10.90
N VAL A 183 -4.66 -1.63 -11.28
CA VAL A 183 -5.14 -3.02 -11.19
C VAL A 183 -5.26 -3.58 -12.61
N THR A 184 -4.74 -4.78 -12.85
CA THR A 184 -4.73 -5.46 -14.16
C THR A 184 -4.89 -6.96 -13.96
N SER A 185 -5.47 -7.66 -14.93
CA SER A 185 -5.73 -9.09 -14.84
C SER A 185 -5.24 -9.90 -16.03
N VAL A 186 -5.05 -11.20 -15.83
CA VAL A 186 -4.86 -12.21 -16.88
C VAL A 186 -5.90 -13.33 -16.66
N PRO A 187 -6.86 -13.55 -17.57
CA PRO A 187 -7.14 -12.78 -18.79
C PRO A 187 -7.54 -11.32 -18.50
N GLU A 188 -7.30 -10.45 -19.48
CA GLU A 188 -7.62 -9.02 -19.40
C GLU A 188 -9.13 -8.76 -19.47
N VAL A 189 -9.63 -7.88 -18.59
CA VAL A 189 -11.00 -7.35 -18.57
C VAL A 189 -10.98 -5.86 -18.23
N GLU A 190 -12.03 -5.10 -18.54
CA GLU A 190 -12.16 -3.73 -18.04
C GLU A 190 -12.29 -3.75 -16.51
N ILE A 191 -11.42 -3.04 -15.81
CA ILE A 191 -11.42 -2.89 -14.35
C ILE A 191 -11.49 -1.40 -14.05
N ALA A 192 -12.51 -0.96 -13.30
CA ALA A 192 -12.76 0.47 -13.08
C ALA A 192 -12.68 0.86 -11.58
N PRO A 193 -12.13 2.04 -11.26
CA PRO A 193 -12.12 2.60 -9.92
C PRO A 193 -13.51 3.12 -9.49
N HIS A 194 -13.77 3.14 -8.19
CA HIS A 194 -14.88 3.85 -7.55
C HIS A 194 -14.47 4.39 -6.17
N TRP A 195 -14.67 5.68 -5.92
CA TRP A 195 -14.45 6.28 -4.61
C TRP A 195 -15.68 6.20 -3.71
N PHE A 196 -15.55 5.46 -2.62
CA PHE A 196 -16.48 5.56 -1.49
C PHE A 196 -15.98 6.65 -0.53
N GLY A 197 -16.56 7.84 -0.70
CA GLY A 197 -16.18 9.04 0.06
C GLY A 197 -14.79 9.59 -0.33
N ASP A 198 -13.99 9.87 0.69
CA ASP A 198 -12.68 10.52 0.62
C ASP A 198 -11.51 9.62 1.08
N LYS A 199 -11.81 8.40 1.56
CA LYS A 199 -10.83 7.47 2.16
C LYS A 199 -10.84 6.07 1.60
N ARG A 200 -11.83 5.67 0.81
CA ARG A 200 -11.89 4.32 0.23
C ARG A 200 -11.97 4.36 -1.29
N LEU A 201 -11.11 3.59 -1.94
CA LEU A 201 -11.04 3.42 -3.38
C LEU A 201 -11.11 1.93 -3.73
N ASP A 202 -12.19 1.54 -4.41
CA ASP A 202 -12.43 0.16 -4.83
C ASP A 202 -12.16 -0.03 -6.33
N PHE A 203 -11.73 -1.23 -6.73
CA PHE A 203 -11.63 -1.66 -8.13
C PHE A 203 -12.30 -3.01 -8.37
N ARG A 204 -13.13 -3.10 -9.41
CA ARG A 204 -13.72 -4.36 -9.91
C ARG A 204 -13.99 -4.30 -11.43
N PRO A 205 -14.21 -5.45 -12.09
CA PRO A 205 -14.84 -5.50 -13.42
C PRO A 205 -16.36 -5.31 -13.36
N GLU A 206 -17.00 -5.18 -14.52
CA GLU A 206 -18.46 -5.06 -14.66
C GLU A 206 -19.20 -6.24 -14.01
N GLU A 207 -18.78 -7.45 -14.37
CA GLU A 207 -19.24 -8.74 -13.86
C GLU A 207 -18.22 -9.38 -12.91
N TYR A 208 -18.62 -10.46 -12.24
CA TYR A 208 -17.72 -11.25 -11.39
C TYR A 208 -16.49 -11.76 -12.15
N TRP A 209 -15.38 -11.91 -11.43
CA TRP A 209 -14.15 -12.45 -12.00
C TRP A 209 -14.34 -13.88 -12.50
N LYS A 210 -13.59 -14.25 -13.55
CA LYS A 210 -13.56 -15.64 -14.03
C LYS A 210 -12.65 -16.48 -13.13
N PRO A 211 -13.02 -17.74 -12.81
CA PRO A 211 -12.13 -18.66 -12.13
C PRO A 211 -10.78 -18.80 -12.85
N GLY A 212 -9.69 -18.82 -12.08
CA GLY A 212 -8.32 -18.89 -12.59
C GLY A 212 -7.73 -17.55 -13.04
N THR A 213 -8.44 -16.42 -12.94
CA THR A 213 -7.86 -15.10 -13.22
C THR A 213 -6.77 -14.74 -12.21
N GLU A 214 -5.55 -14.42 -12.67
CA GLU A 214 -4.56 -13.72 -11.84
C GLU A 214 -4.79 -12.21 -11.93
N VAL A 215 -4.82 -11.54 -10.78
CA VAL A 215 -4.98 -10.09 -10.68
C VAL A 215 -3.74 -9.48 -10.04
N THR A 216 -3.11 -8.53 -10.72
CA THR A 216 -1.96 -7.77 -10.24
C THR A 216 -2.38 -6.36 -9.80
N VAL A 217 -1.95 -5.96 -8.61
CA VAL A 217 -2.16 -4.63 -8.02
C VAL A 217 -0.82 -3.93 -7.85
N ALA A 218 -0.65 -2.80 -8.53
CA ALA A 218 0.54 -1.96 -8.48
C ALA A 218 0.23 -0.64 -7.78
N LEU A 219 0.76 -0.47 -6.56
CA LEU A 219 0.74 0.80 -5.82
C LEU A 219 1.97 1.63 -6.18
N ARG A 220 1.76 2.84 -6.65
CA ARG A 220 2.78 3.85 -7.00
C ARG A 220 2.54 5.14 -6.21
N LEU A 221 1.98 5.00 -5.00
CA LEU A 221 1.56 6.09 -4.12
C LEU A 221 2.73 6.88 -3.53
N ARG A 222 3.95 6.31 -3.54
CA ARG A 222 5.14 6.98 -3.00
C ARG A 222 5.37 8.33 -3.67
N ASP A 223 5.51 9.35 -2.85
CA ASP A 223 5.74 10.75 -3.23
C ASP A 223 4.64 11.34 -4.15
N VAL A 224 3.45 10.72 -4.16
CA VAL A 224 2.19 11.29 -4.67
C VAL A 224 1.53 12.10 -3.56
N GLU A 225 1.13 13.33 -3.85
CA GLU A 225 0.42 14.20 -2.92
C GLU A 225 -1.09 13.89 -2.91
N ALA A 226 -1.63 13.52 -1.76
CA ALA A 226 -3.05 13.23 -1.55
C ALA A 226 -3.84 14.44 -1.04
N ALA A 227 -3.20 15.31 -0.29
CA ALA A 227 -3.69 16.60 0.20
C ALA A 227 -2.46 17.50 0.43
N PRO A 228 -2.57 18.82 0.52
CA PRO A 228 -1.41 19.72 0.61
C PRO A 228 -0.43 19.31 1.73
N GLY A 229 0.81 18.94 1.36
CA GLY A 229 1.82 18.47 2.32
C GLY A 229 1.71 16.99 2.74
N VAL A 230 0.69 16.25 2.31
CA VAL A 230 0.41 14.85 2.71
C VAL A 230 0.79 13.89 1.59
N TYR A 231 1.90 13.17 1.75
CA TYR A 231 2.50 12.36 0.68
C TYR A 231 2.46 10.85 0.96
N GLY A 232 2.24 10.05 -0.08
CA GLY A 232 2.21 8.59 0.07
C GLY A 232 3.60 7.99 0.32
N LEU A 233 3.63 6.81 0.97
CA LEU A 233 4.87 6.05 1.22
C LEU A 233 5.00 4.80 0.33
N GLN A 234 3.88 4.21 -0.09
CA GLN A 234 3.85 2.86 -0.67
C GLN A 234 4.25 2.85 -2.15
N TYR A 235 5.35 2.16 -2.44
CA TYR A 235 5.73 1.72 -3.79
C TYR A 235 5.86 0.19 -3.76
N LYS A 236 4.81 -0.54 -4.17
CA LYS A 236 4.80 -2.02 -4.17
C LYS A 236 3.98 -2.59 -5.32
N THR A 237 4.26 -3.82 -5.70
CA THR A 237 3.42 -4.62 -6.62
C THR A 237 3.15 -5.94 -5.93
N PHE A 238 1.93 -6.46 -6.07
CA PHE A 238 1.54 -7.79 -5.60
C PHE A 238 0.50 -8.39 -6.56
N SER A 239 0.29 -9.71 -6.50
CA SER A 239 -0.80 -10.37 -7.21
C SER A 239 -1.59 -11.30 -6.30
N PHE A 240 -2.77 -11.70 -6.75
CA PHE A 240 -3.64 -12.70 -6.11
C PHE A 240 -4.39 -13.49 -7.18
N THR A 241 -4.89 -14.67 -6.80
CA THR A 241 -5.56 -15.59 -7.73
C THR A 241 -7.05 -15.69 -7.42
N VAL A 242 -7.88 -15.58 -8.45
CA VAL A 242 -9.32 -15.89 -8.36
C VAL A 242 -9.50 -17.41 -8.45
N GLY A 243 -10.09 -18.00 -7.41
CA GLY A 243 -10.38 -19.43 -7.30
C GLY A 243 -11.66 -19.84 -8.02
N ARG A 244 -12.29 -20.91 -7.52
CA ARG A 244 -13.63 -21.39 -7.93
C ARG A 244 -14.70 -20.29 -7.84
N SER A 245 -15.79 -20.42 -8.57
CA SER A 245 -16.98 -19.58 -8.36
C SER A 245 -17.87 -20.18 -7.28
N GLN A 246 -18.28 -19.37 -6.29
CA GLN A 246 -19.28 -19.79 -5.31
C GLN A 246 -20.21 -18.62 -4.95
N VAL A 247 -21.51 -18.87 -5.08
CA VAL A 247 -22.58 -17.93 -4.76
C VAL A 247 -23.60 -18.67 -3.90
N SER A 248 -23.92 -18.12 -2.74
CA SER A 248 -24.85 -18.73 -1.79
C SER A 248 -26.12 -17.88 -1.70
N LEU A 249 -27.22 -18.39 -2.23
CA LEU A 249 -28.51 -17.70 -2.26
C LEU A 249 -29.27 -17.99 -0.98
N VAL A 250 -29.38 -16.99 -0.09
CA VAL A 250 -30.17 -17.04 1.14
C VAL A 250 -31.57 -16.51 0.82
N ASP A 251 -32.59 -17.35 0.96
CA ASP A 251 -33.98 -16.91 0.95
C ASP A 251 -34.46 -16.74 2.40
N ALA A 252 -34.67 -15.49 2.80
CA ALA A 252 -35.08 -15.16 4.16
C ALA A 252 -36.55 -15.51 4.46
N ALA A 253 -37.40 -15.72 3.44
CA ALA A 253 -38.80 -16.11 3.61
C ALA A 253 -38.99 -17.64 3.58
N ALA A 254 -38.18 -18.35 2.79
CA ALA A 254 -38.14 -19.82 2.76
C ALA A 254 -37.24 -20.42 3.86
N HIS A 255 -36.48 -19.59 4.58
CA HIS A 255 -35.54 -19.99 5.64
C HIS A 255 -34.46 -20.99 5.17
N THR A 256 -34.02 -20.86 3.91
CA THR A 256 -32.98 -21.73 3.31
C THR A 256 -31.81 -20.94 2.75
N MET A 257 -30.67 -21.62 2.58
CA MET A 257 -29.56 -21.14 1.77
C MET A 257 -29.16 -22.22 0.77
N GLU A 258 -29.23 -21.89 -0.51
CA GLU A 258 -28.76 -22.72 -1.62
C GLU A 258 -27.32 -22.34 -1.97
N VAL A 259 -26.36 -23.23 -1.71
CA VAL A 259 -24.94 -23.02 -1.97
C VAL A 259 -24.63 -23.51 -3.38
N ARG A 260 -24.44 -22.59 -4.32
CA ARG A 260 -24.03 -22.91 -5.70
C ARG A 260 -22.54 -22.79 -5.88
N ARG A 261 -21.94 -23.79 -6.53
CA ARG A 261 -20.53 -23.81 -6.93
C ARG A 261 -20.44 -24.00 -8.43
N ASP A 262 -19.73 -23.10 -9.10
CA ASP A 262 -19.55 -23.07 -10.55
C ASP A 262 -20.86 -23.17 -11.37
N GLY A 263 -21.98 -22.74 -10.76
CA GLY A 263 -23.36 -22.73 -11.29
C GLY A 263 -24.28 -23.82 -10.72
N GLU A 264 -23.72 -24.97 -10.33
CA GLU A 264 -24.46 -26.14 -9.84
C GLU A 264 -24.77 -26.05 -8.34
N VAL A 265 -25.87 -26.66 -7.91
CA VAL A 265 -26.26 -26.69 -6.48
C VAL A 265 -25.44 -27.75 -5.75
N LEU A 266 -24.56 -27.32 -4.85
CA LEU A 266 -23.73 -28.21 -4.03
C LEU A 266 -24.46 -28.68 -2.76
N SER A 267 -25.29 -27.82 -2.17
CA SER A 267 -26.14 -28.15 -1.02
C SER A 267 -27.22 -27.08 -0.79
N THR A 268 -28.31 -27.45 -0.13
CA THR A 268 -29.28 -26.50 0.43
C THR A 268 -29.36 -26.73 1.93
N VAL A 269 -29.04 -25.71 2.72
CA VAL A 269 -29.00 -25.79 4.19
C VAL A 269 -30.12 -24.95 4.83
N PRO A 270 -30.73 -25.42 5.94
CA PRO A 270 -31.71 -24.63 6.67
C PRO A 270 -31.03 -23.52 7.48
N ILE A 271 -31.58 -22.31 7.42
CA ILE A 271 -31.01 -21.10 8.04
C ILE A 271 -32.00 -20.42 9.00
N THR A 272 -31.52 -19.45 9.76
CA THR A 272 -32.36 -18.44 10.42
C THR A 272 -31.81 -17.05 10.11
N ALA A 273 -32.65 -16.13 9.63
CA ALA A 273 -32.26 -14.76 9.28
C ALA A 273 -32.76 -13.75 10.33
N GLY A 274 -32.66 -12.46 10.02
CA GLY A 274 -33.06 -11.36 10.88
C GLY A 274 -34.55 -11.34 11.23
N ALA A 275 -34.84 -11.23 12.52
CA ALA A 275 -36.20 -11.13 13.06
C ALA A 275 -36.94 -9.87 12.58
N PRO A 276 -38.29 -9.78 12.68
CA PRO A 276 -39.07 -8.65 12.15
C PRO A 276 -38.76 -7.25 12.69
N LYS A 277 -37.93 -7.12 13.74
CA LYS A 277 -37.44 -5.83 14.28
C LYS A 277 -35.97 -5.53 13.91
N SER A 278 -35.29 -6.49 13.30
CA SER A 278 -33.84 -6.54 13.07
C SER A 278 -33.55 -7.46 11.88
N THR A 279 -34.12 -7.11 10.74
CA THR A 279 -34.12 -7.89 9.51
C THR A 279 -32.72 -7.98 8.88
N THR A 280 -32.52 -8.95 7.99
CA THR A 280 -31.28 -9.08 7.20
C THR A 280 -31.41 -8.25 5.93
N TYR A 281 -30.38 -7.48 5.56
CA TYR A 281 -30.37 -6.76 4.29
C TYR A 281 -30.51 -7.69 3.08
N ASN A 282 -31.29 -7.27 2.08
CA ASN A 282 -31.32 -7.94 0.78
C ASN A 282 -30.07 -7.58 -0.06
N GLY A 283 -29.78 -8.38 -1.09
CA GLY A 283 -28.73 -8.12 -2.07
C GLY A 283 -27.42 -8.89 -1.81
N LYS A 284 -26.40 -8.51 -2.58
CA LYS A 284 -25.13 -9.23 -2.75
C LYS A 284 -24.11 -8.75 -1.73
N MET A 285 -23.67 -9.63 -0.84
CA MET A 285 -22.62 -9.37 0.12
C MET A 285 -21.45 -10.32 -0.17
N VAL A 286 -20.22 -9.81 -0.03
CA VAL A 286 -18.99 -10.58 -0.31
C VAL A 286 -18.33 -10.89 1.02
N ILE A 287 -17.87 -12.12 1.20
CA ILE A 287 -17.18 -12.53 2.42
C ILE A 287 -15.85 -11.77 2.52
N THR A 288 -15.68 -10.93 3.55
CA THR A 288 -14.46 -10.13 3.76
C THR A 288 -13.52 -10.74 4.79
N GLU A 289 -14.06 -11.43 5.80
CA GLU A 289 -13.29 -12.08 6.87
C GLU A 289 -13.88 -13.46 7.13
N MET A 290 -13.03 -14.41 7.54
CA MET A 290 -13.42 -15.74 8.02
C MET A 290 -12.71 -16.00 9.34
N LEU A 291 -13.49 -16.24 10.40
CA LEU A 291 -13.03 -16.40 11.78
C LEU A 291 -13.58 -17.71 12.36
N GLU A 292 -12.70 -18.63 12.77
CA GLU A 292 -13.09 -19.93 13.35
C GLU A 292 -13.96 -19.76 14.60
N VAL A 293 -13.61 -18.79 15.45
CA VAL A 293 -14.43 -18.31 16.58
C VAL A 293 -14.23 -16.80 16.71
N THR A 294 -15.29 -16.05 17.04
CA THR A 294 -15.21 -14.62 17.34
C THR A 294 -16.23 -14.18 18.40
N ARG A 295 -15.96 -13.04 19.06
CA ARG A 295 -16.93 -12.38 19.94
C ARG A 295 -17.77 -11.40 19.13
N MET A 296 -19.08 -11.64 19.06
CA MET A 296 -20.03 -10.73 18.42
C MET A 296 -20.74 -9.90 19.48
N ASN A 297 -20.48 -8.59 19.50
CA ASN A 297 -21.10 -7.64 20.42
C ASN A 297 -21.73 -6.47 19.63
N GLY A 298 -23.03 -6.24 19.81
CA GLY A 298 -23.80 -5.24 19.07
C GLY A 298 -23.29 -3.81 19.21
N ALA A 299 -22.70 -3.45 20.36
CA ALA A 299 -22.14 -2.11 20.57
C ALA A 299 -20.96 -1.81 19.63
N THR A 300 -20.23 -2.82 19.15
CA THR A 300 -19.13 -2.62 18.19
C THR A 300 -19.60 -2.15 16.81
N VAL A 301 -20.91 -2.25 16.53
CA VAL A 301 -21.57 -1.80 15.29
C VAL A 301 -22.71 -0.82 15.55
N GLY A 302 -22.78 -0.24 16.76
CA GLY A 302 -23.81 0.74 17.15
C GLY A 302 -25.21 0.16 17.39
N PHE A 303 -25.35 -1.17 17.51
CA PHE A 303 -26.62 -1.83 17.80
C PHE A 303 -26.76 -2.04 19.32
N THR A 304 -27.23 -0.99 20.01
CA THR A 304 -27.26 -0.90 21.48
C THR A 304 -28.64 -0.70 22.08
N ASP A 305 -28.79 -1.17 23.32
CA ASP A 305 -29.90 -0.87 24.22
C ASP A 305 -29.89 0.61 24.67
N ALA A 306 -30.88 0.98 25.49
CA ALA A 306 -31.00 2.34 26.03
C ALA A 306 -29.89 2.74 27.03
N ASP A 307 -29.13 1.78 27.57
CA ASP A 307 -27.96 2.01 28.44
C ASP A 307 -26.65 2.12 27.62
N GLY A 308 -26.70 1.92 26.30
CA GLY A 308 -25.53 1.91 25.41
C GLY A 308 -24.75 0.59 25.39
N LYS A 309 -25.31 -0.50 25.94
CA LYS A 309 -24.74 -1.86 25.84
C LYS A 309 -25.22 -2.52 24.56
N GLY A 310 -24.49 -3.49 24.02
CA GLY A 310 -24.95 -4.23 22.85
C GLY A 310 -26.21 -5.05 23.15
N GLU A 311 -27.22 -4.98 22.27
CA GLU A 311 -28.44 -5.83 22.32
C GLU A 311 -28.11 -7.34 22.27
N TYR A 312 -26.87 -7.67 21.87
CA TYR A 312 -26.27 -8.99 22.04
C TYR A 312 -24.77 -8.85 22.36
N ASP A 313 -24.25 -9.79 23.13
CA ASP A 313 -22.81 -9.97 23.39
C ASP A 313 -22.51 -11.46 23.58
N ILE A 314 -22.09 -12.11 22.50
CA ILE A 314 -21.85 -13.56 22.44
C ILE A 314 -20.34 -13.77 22.31
N PRO A 315 -19.65 -14.38 23.30
CA PRO A 315 -18.19 -14.37 23.38
C PRO A 315 -17.50 -15.37 22.44
N ASP A 316 -18.21 -16.40 21.99
CA ASP A 316 -17.67 -17.59 21.34
C ASP A 316 -18.54 -18.06 20.16
N VAL A 317 -18.85 -17.15 19.23
CA VAL A 317 -19.58 -17.46 17.99
C VAL A 317 -18.66 -18.22 17.02
N PRO A 318 -18.95 -19.48 16.66
CA PRO A 318 -18.11 -20.26 15.76
C PRO A 318 -18.39 -19.94 14.28
N HIS A 319 -17.42 -20.28 13.41
CA HIS A 319 -17.53 -20.29 11.95
C HIS A 319 -18.10 -18.99 11.37
N ALA A 320 -17.57 -17.84 11.78
CA ALA A 320 -18.10 -16.53 11.44
C ALA A 320 -17.47 -15.99 10.14
N LEU A 321 -18.31 -15.72 9.14
CA LEU A 321 -17.94 -15.09 7.87
C LEU A 321 -18.55 -13.67 7.81
N ARG A 322 -17.71 -12.62 7.76
CA ARG A 322 -18.20 -11.23 7.72
C ARG A 322 -18.71 -10.89 6.32
N LEU A 323 -19.92 -10.31 6.27
CA LEU A 323 -20.60 -9.92 5.04
C LEU A 323 -20.71 -8.39 4.87
N THR A 324 -20.80 -7.63 5.97
CA THR A 324 -20.87 -6.16 5.94
C THR A 324 -20.03 -5.52 7.05
N THR A 325 -19.65 -4.26 6.86
CA THR A 325 -19.01 -3.46 7.92
C THR A 325 -19.97 -3.12 9.06
N SER A 326 -21.27 -3.01 8.80
CA SER A 326 -22.31 -2.78 9.82
C SER A 326 -22.72 -4.05 10.60
N GLY A 327 -21.88 -5.09 10.62
CA GLY A 327 -22.07 -6.24 11.51
C GLY A 327 -22.92 -7.40 10.99
N THR A 328 -23.28 -7.45 9.72
CA THR A 328 -23.91 -8.66 9.15
C THR A 328 -22.86 -9.76 9.01
N PHE A 329 -23.11 -10.90 9.63
CA PHE A 329 -22.33 -12.14 9.46
C PHE A 329 -23.22 -13.27 8.96
N LEU A 330 -22.61 -14.25 8.29
CA LEU A 330 -23.10 -15.61 8.25
C LEU A 330 -22.27 -16.42 9.26
N HIS A 331 -22.89 -17.14 10.20
CA HIS A 331 -22.15 -17.78 11.28
C HIS A 331 -22.80 -19.06 11.82
N GLY A 332 -22.01 -19.84 12.56
CA GLY A 332 -22.52 -20.95 13.36
C GLY A 332 -23.29 -20.47 14.59
N ASN A 333 -24.41 -21.13 14.86
CA ASN A 333 -25.30 -20.84 15.98
C ASN A 333 -25.62 -22.16 16.70
N TYR A 334 -25.16 -22.25 17.94
CA TYR A 334 -25.34 -23.42 18.81
C TYR A 334 -26.44 -23.22 19.88
N TRP A 335 -26.95 -21.99 20.04
CA TRP A 335 -27.84 -21.60 21.13
C TRP A 335 -29.32 -21.59 20.71
N ALA A 336 -29.62 -21.27 19.45
CA ALA A 336 -30.97 -21.34 18.93
C ALA A 336 -31.34 -22.77 18.54
N GLN A 337 -32.45 -23.29 19.08
CA GLN A 337 -32.94 -24.64 18.80
C GLN A 337 -34.26 -24.59 18.03
N GLY A 338 -34.45 -25.49 17.06
CA GLY A 338 -35.70 -25.64 16.30
C GLY A 338 -36.03 -24.56 15.24
N VAL A 339 -35.27 -23.46 15.18
CA VAL A 339 -35.56 -22.29 14.30
C VAL A 339 -35.03 -22.41 12.86
N PHE A 340 -34.03 -23.27 12.62
CA PHE A 340 -33.39 -23.36 11.30
C PHE A 340 -34.35 -23.99 10.29
N GLY A 341 -34.65 -23.28 9.20
CA GLY A 341 -35.65 -23.72 8.22
C GLY A 341 -37.10 -23.45 8.62
N THR A 342 -37.35 -22.72 9.71
CA THR A 342 -38.71 -22.51 10.26
C THR A 342 -39.00 -21.09 10.75
N ALA A 343 -37.99 -20.32 11.18
CA ALA A 343 -38.20 -18.97 11.69
C ALA A 343 -36.95 -18.09 11.58
N ASN A 344 -37.15 -16.77 11.47
CA ASN A 344 -36.11 -15.75 11.56
C ASN A 344 -36.05 -15.15 12.97
N VAL A 345 -34.93 -15.35 13.68
CA VAL A 345 -34.77 -14.93 15.09
C VAL A 345 -33.47 -14.17 15.38
N SER A 346 -32.69 -13.80 14.35
CA SER A 346 -31.40 -13.12 14.55
C SER A 346 -31.51 -11.59 14.59
N HIS A 347 -30.41 -10.93 14.97
CA HIS A 347 -30.24 -9.47 14.87
C HIS A 347 -29.68 -9.02 13.51
N GLY A 348 -30.12 -9.68 12.43
CA GLY A 348 -29.75 -9.37 11.04
C GLY A 348 -28.72 -10.33 10.42
N CYS A 349 -28.03 -11.14 11.22
CA CYS A 349 -27.11 -12.20 10.74
C CYS A 349 -27.85 -13.40 10.10
N VAL A 350 -27.14 -14.19 9.30
CA VAL A 350 -27.62 -15.49 8.78
C VAL A 350 -27.01 -16.61 9.65
N GLY A 351 -27.83 -17.21 10.50
CA GLY A 351 -27.41 -18.30 11.39
C GLY A 351 -27.55 -19.68 10.75
N LEU A 352 -26.48 -20.45 10.78
CA LEU A 352 -26.45 -21.89 10.47
C LEU A 352 -26.39 -22.72 11.76
N ARG A 353 -26.99 -23.91 11.76
CA ARG A 353 -26.91 -24.82 12.93
C ARG A 353 -25.47 -25.24 13.19
N ASP A 354 -25.02 -25.10 14.43
CA ASP A 354 -23.70 -25.54 14.89
C ASP A 354 -23.74 -26.18 16.29
N VAL A 355 -22.57 -26.53 16.83
CA VAL A 355 -22.35 -26.94 18.23
C VAL A 355 -21.45 -25.93 18.93
N LYS A 356 -21.45 -25.94 20.27
CA LYS A 356 -20.60 -25.00 21.04
C LYS A 356 -19.12 -25.28 20.79
N GLY A 357 -18.37 -24.26 20.40
CA GLY A 357 -16.97 -24.37 19.95
C GLY A 357 -16.80 -24.76 18.48
N GLY A 358 -17.91 -25.00 17.74
CA GLY A 358 -17.90 -25.37 16.33
C GLY A 358 -17.57 -26.85 16.07
N SER A 359 -18.07 -27.38 14.94
CA SER A 359 -17.51 -28.58 14.30
C SER A 359 -17.71 -28.56 12.78
N SER A 360 -16.73 -29.00 12.01
CA SER A 360 -16.81 -29.19 10.55
C SER A 360 -17.89 -30.19 10.09
N ALA A 361 -18.44 -30.99 11.03
CA ALA A 361 -19.57 -31.88 10.78
C ALA A 361 -20.95 -31.20 10.88
N THR A 362 -21.02 -29.90 11.24
CA THR A 362 -22.28 -29.14 11.28
C THR A 362 -22.51 -28.38 9.96
N PRO A 363 -23.74 -27.96 9.64
CA PRO A 363 -23.99 -27.09 8.48
C PRO A 363 -23.12 -25.82 8.46
N ALA A 364 -22.83 -25.25 9.63
CA ALA A 364 -21.97 -24.08 9.76
C ALA A 364 -20.50 -24.37 9.39
N GLY A 365 -19.91 -25.39 10.02
CA GLY A 365 -18.52 -25.77 9.73
C GLY A 365 -18.35 -26.31 8.30
N TRP A 366 -19.31 -27.09 7.82
CA TRP A 366 -19.34 -27.56 6.43
C TRP A 366 -19.28 -26.39 5.44
N PHE A 367 -20.02 -25.31 5.70
CA PHE A 367 -20.03 -24.12 4.84
C PHE A 367 -18.75 -23.29 4.96
N PHE A 368 -18.23 -23.13 6.18
CA PHE A 368 -16.98 -22.41 6.47
C PHE A 368 -15.78 -23.06 5.75
N ASP A 369 -15.57 -24.37 5.93
CA ASP A 369 -14.56 -25.19 5.24
C ASP A 369 -14.63 -25.10 3.70
N ARG A 370 -15.78 -24.68 3.17
CA ARG A 370 -16.10 -24.65 1.74
C ARG A 370 -16.26 -23.24 1.19
N SER A 371 -15.93 -22.20 1.95
CA SER A 371 -15.96 -20.79 1.52
C SER A 371 -14.56 -20.24 1.24
N LEU A 372 -14.49 -19.02 0.71
CA LEU A 372 -13.30 -18.18 0.59
C LEU A 372 -13.67 -16.73 0.91
N ILE A 373 -12.70 -15.93 1.35
CA ILE A 373 -12.78 -14.47 1.22
C ILE A 373 -12.95 -14.14 -0.27
N GLY A 374 -13.93 -13.31 -0.62
CA GLY A 374 -14.33 -13.05 -2.01
C GLY A 374 -15.47 -13.93 -2.55
N ASP A 375 -15.91 -14.97 -1.84
CA ASP A 375 -17.15 -15.70 -2.21
C ASP A 375 -18.38 -14.83 -1.89
N VAL A 376 -19.50 -15.07 -2.59
CA VAL A 376 -20.71 -14.22 -2.51
C VAL A 376 -21.82 -14.92 -1.71
N VAL A 377 -22.48 -14.15 -0.84
CA VAL A 377 -23.79 -14.47 -0.26
C VAL A 377 -24.80 -13.45 -0.79
N GLU A 378 -25.83 -13.91 -1.50
CA GLU A 378 -26.93 -13.05 -1.97
C GLU A 378 -28.18 -13.33 -1.15
N VAL A 379 -28.72 -12.32 -0.47
CA VAL A 379 -29.96 -12.45 0.32
C VAL A 379 -31.15 -11.93 -0.49
N VAL A 380 -32.23 -12.71 -0.53
CA VAL A 380 -33.51 -12.34 -1.13
C VAL A 380 -34.67 -12.55 -0.16
N ASN A 381 -35.81 -11.95 -0.49
CA ASN A 381 -37.09 -12.13 0.20
C ASN A 381 -37.09 -11.77 1.71
N SER A 382 -36.14 -10.93 2.14
CA SER A 382 -36.18 -10.29 3.47
C SER A 382 -37.04 -9.04 3.45
N ASN A 383 -37.64 -8.67 4.59
CA ASN A 383 -38.45 -7.46 4.75
C ASN A 383 -37.59 -6.19 5.00
N ASP A 384 -36.43 -6.09 4.35
CA ASP A 384 -35.45 -5.02 4.52
C ASP A 384 -35.08 -4.35 3.18
N LYS A 385 -34.42 -3.20 3.24
CA LYS A 385 -33.78 -2.57 2.09
C LYS A 385 -32.63 -3.43 1.55
N LYS A 386 -32.21 -3.12 0.32
CA LYS A 386 -30.97 -3.64 -0.26
C LYS A 386 -29.76 -3.09 0.49
N VAL A 387 -28.73 -3.90 0.73
CA VAL A 387 -27.48 -3.46 1.35
C VAL A 387 -26.83 -2.34 0.53
N ALA A 388 -26.30 -1.34 1.22
CA ALA A 388 -25.66 -0.18 0.58
C ALA A 388 -24.31 -0.59 -0.05
N PRO A 389 -23.91 -0.04 -1.22
CA PRO A 389 -22.72 -0.51 -1.94
C PRO A 389 -21.38 -0.31 -1.20
N ASP A 390 -21.34 0.61 -0.26
CA ASP A 390 -20.22 0.98 0.62
C ASP A 390 -20.16 0.13 1.91
N ASN A 391 -21.24 -0.57 2.29
CA ASN A 391 -21.30 -1.34 3.52
C ASN A 391 -20.60 -2.71 3.38
N GLY A 392 -19.28 -2.73 3.58
CA GLY A 392 -18.41 -3.81 3.16
C GLY A 392 -18.12 -3.74 1.65
N LEU A 393 -17.77 -4.87 1.03
CA LEU A 393 -17.51 -4.96 -0.42
C LEU A 393 -18.83 -5.06 -1.23
N GLY A 394 -19.78 -4.18 -0.94
CA GLY A 394 -21.14 -4.18 -1.50
C GLY A 394 -21.26 -3.67 -2.94
N GLY A 395 -20.14 -3.39 -3.63
CA GLY A 395 -20.11 -2.73 -4.95
C GLY A 395 -20.92 -3.42 -6.07
N TRP A 396 -21.21 -4.71 -5.93
CA TRP A 396 -22.07 -5.50 -6.82
C TRP A 396 -23.56 -5.16 -6.73
N ASN A 397 -23.98 -4.38 -5.74
CA ASN A 397 -25.35 -3.90 -5.63
C ASN A 397 -25.63 -2.67 -6.51
N MET A 398 -24.58 -2.03 -7.03
CA MET A 398 -24.60 -0.86 -7.91
C MET A 398 -24.37 -1.25 -9.38
N GLY A 399 -25.15 -0.69 -10.30
CA GLY A 399 -24.96 -0.91 -11.74
C GLY A 399 -23.71 -0.23 -12.31
N TRP A 400 -23.08 -0.84 -13.31
CA TRP A 400 -21.75 -0.45 -13.82
C TRP A 400 -21.61 1.02 -14.25
N LYS A 401 -22.65 1.61 -14.86
CA LYS A 401 -22.64 3.04 -15.21
C LYS A 401 -22.49 3.96 -13.98
N ALA A 402 -23.10 3.60 -12.86
CA ALA A 402 -22.96 4.35 -11.60
C ALA A 402 -21.61 4.04 -10.92
N TRP A 403 -21.10 2.81 -11.07
CA TRP A 403 -19.75 2.45 -10.61
C TRP A 403 -18.70 3.33 -11.29
N LYS A 404 -18.64 3.34 -12.63
CA LYS A 404 -17.65 4.14 -13.38
C LYS A 404 -17.81 5.66 -13.18
N ALA A 405 -18.99 6.14 -12.78
CA ALA A 405 -19.22 7.54 -12.42
C ALA A 405 -18.58 7.97 -11.07
N GLY A 406 -18.11 7.03 -10.25
CA GLY A 406 -17.35 7.29 -9.01
C GLY A 406 -15.84 7.40 -9.21
N SER A 407 -15.36 7.31 -10.46
CA SER A 407 -13.96 7.59 -10.85
C SER A 407 -13.61 9.06 -10.61
N ALA A 408 -12.44 9.34 -10.04
CA ALA A 408 -11.90 10.69 -9.91
C ALA A 408 -11.13 11.14 -11.17
N VAL A 409 -10.67 10.20 -12.00
CA VAL A 409 -10.19 10.47 -13.36
C VAL A 409 -11.38 10.55 -14.32
N LYS A 410 -11.31 11.50 -15.27
CA LYS A 410 -12.27 11.76 -16.34
C LYS A 410 -11.55 11.79 -17.69
#